data_AF-A0A957C1X1-F1
#
_entry.id   AF-A0A957C1X1-F1
#
_cell.length_a   1.000
_cell.length_b   1.000
_cell.length_c   1.000
_cell.angle_alpha   90.00
_cell.angle_beta   90.00
_cell.angle_gamma   90.00
#
_symmetry.space_group_name_H-M   'P 1'
#
loop_
_entity.id
_entity.type
_entity.pdbx_description
1 polymer ?
#
loop_
_entity_poly.entity_id
_entity_poly.type
_entity_poly.pdbx_seq_one_letter_code
_entity_poly.pdbx_strand_id
1 'polypeptide(L)'
;MHVRKFFLLLLMMLAVIPFVSAQDEMESEGPTIPYFQTGIMNVPVPQMGWTNQSEGNVALFTNEDLSATIRVQPVDTLLVEEAIPMALEPLLDETLPEPVFEGRVALNTGNWYQQHYEIGDMSITGASTLRGDRTFVILFWE
;
A
#
# COMPACT_ATOMS: atom_id res chain seq x y z
N MET A 1 46.73 -57.30 -3.70
CA MET A 1 47.06 -55.87 -3.51
C MET A 1 46.64 -55.07 -4.75
N HIS A 2 45.33 -54.87 -4.95
CA HIS A 2 44.77 -54.28 -6.19
C HIS A 2 43.74 -53.17 -5.97
N VAL A 3 43.68 -52.57 -4.77
CA VAL A 3 42.66 -51.55 -4.43
C VAL A 3 43.15 -50.12 -4.70
N ARG A 4 44.42 -49.92 -5.09
CA ARG A 4 45.04 -48.59 -5.10
C ARG A 4 44.98 -47.81 -6.41
N LYS A 5 44.43 -48.39 -7.48
CA LYS A 5 44.36 -47.75 -8.81
C LYS A 5 42.96 -47.25 -9.21
N PHE A 6 41.92 -47.60 -8.45
CA PHE A 6 40.54 -47.19 -8.78
C PHE A 6 40.18 -45.79 -8.28
N PHE A 7 40.93 -45.25 -7.32
CA PHE A 7 40.63 -43.95 -6.69
C PHE A 7 41.08 -42.73 -7.52
N LEU A 8 41.97 -42.92 -8.50
CA LEU A 8 42.51 -41.83 -9.32
C LEU A 8 41.66 -41.51 -10.56
N LEU A 9 40.72 -42.38 -10.92
CA LEU A 9 39.82 -42.17 -12.08
C LEU A 9 38.54 -41.41 -11.69
N LEU A 10 38.15 -41.41 -10.40
CA LEU A 10 37.00 -40.66 -9.90
C LEU A 10 37.31 -39.16 -9.74
N LEU A 11 38.56 -38.79 -9.47
CA LEU A 11 38.95 -37.38 -9.28
C LEU A 11 39.03 -36.60 -10.60
N MET A 12 39.14 -37.27 -11.75
CA MET A 12 39.24 -36.63 -13.06
C MET A 12 37.87 -36.35 -13.73
N MET A 13 36.77 -36.89 -13.19
CA MET A 13 35.41 -36.56 -13.65
C MET A 13 34.80 -35.32 -12.97
N LEU A 14 35.50 -34.68 -12.02
CA LEU A 14 35.02 -33.48 -11.31
C LEU A 14 35.48 -32.16 -11.94
N ALA A 15 36.14 -32.18 -13.10
CA ALA A 15 36.76 -31.00 -13.72
C ALA A 15 36.03 -30.48 -14.98
N VAL A 16 34.75 -30.82 -15.16
CA VAL A 16 33.91 -30.20 -16.21
C VAL A 16 32.58 -29.76 -15.59
N ILE A 17 32.66 -28.81 -14.66
CA ILE A 17 31.50 -27.97 -14.34
C ILE A 17 31.54 -26.85 -15.39
N PRO A 18 30.64 -26.81 -16.39
CA PRO A 18 30.48 -25.59 -17.16
C PRO A 18 30.10 -24.50 -16.18
N PHE A 19 30.99 -23.51 -16.02
CA PHE A 19 30.63 -22.22 -15.46
C PHE A 19 29.54 -21.66 -16.36
N VAL A 20 28.28 -21.93 -16.00
CA VAL A 20 27.16 -21.13 -16.46
C VAL A 20 27.38 -19.79 -15.76
N SER A 21 28.11 -18.91 -16.43
CA SER A 21 27.99 -17.49 -16.19
C SER A 21 26.52 -17.16 -16.41
N ALA A 22 25.78 -17.02 -15.31
CA ALA A 22 24.56 -16.22 -15.30
C ALA A 22 25.00 -14.83 -15.75
N GLN A 23 24.91 -14.58 -17.06
CA GLN A 23 25.07 -13.26 -17.63
C GLN A 23 24.05 -12.37 -16.95
N ASP A 24 24.55 -11.23 -16.48
CA ASP A 24 23.81 -10.04 -16.06
C ASP A 24 22.39 -10.03 -16.63
N GLU A 25 21.42 -10.42 -15.80
CA GLU A 25 20.03 -10.08 -16.05
C GLU A 25 20.01 -8.56 -16.06
N MET A 26 19.83 -7.99 -17.25
CA MET A 26 19.46 -6.60 -17.45
C MET A 26 18.42 -6.26 -16.38
N GLU A 27 18.78 -5.37 -15.44
CA GLU A 27 17.82 -4.69 -14.60
C GLU A 27 16.86 -3.98 -15.55
N SER A 28 15.76 -4.65 -15.86
CA SER A 28 14.62 -4.05 -16.50
C SER A 28 14.15 -2.98 -15.52
N GLU A 29 14.54 -1.72 -15.77
CA GLU A 29 13.94 -0.56 -15.12
C GLU A 29 12.44 -0.63 -15.42
N GLY A 30 11.70 -1.28 -14.53
CA GLY A 30 10.26 -1.40 -14.62
C GLY A 30 9.62 -0.01 -14.64
N PRO A 31 8.34 0.08 -15.04
CA PRO A 31 7.64 1.36 -15.02
C PRO A 31 7.76 1.99 -13.62
N THR A 32 8.26 3.23 -13.57
CA THR A 32 8.37 3.98 -12.32
C THR A 32 6.98 4.43 -11.89
N ILE A 33 6.54 3.97 -10.71
CA ILE A 33 5.25 4.40 -10.13
C ILE A 33 5.47 5.76 -9.47
N PRO A 34 4.75 6.82 -9.87
CA PRO A 34 4.85 8.12 -9.20
C PRO A 34 4.20 8.07 -7.81
N TYR A 35 4.77 8.81 -6.85
CA TYR A 35 4.28 8.90 -5.49
C TYR A 35 4.08 10.37 -5.09
N PHE A 36 3.02 10.65 -4.34
CA PHE A 36 2.99 11.78 -3.44
C PHE A 36 3.81 11.41 -2.20
N GLN A 37 4.83 12.23 -1.89
CA GLN A 37 5.79 11.94 -0.83
C GLN A 37 5.86 13.10 0.15
N THR A 38 5.83 12.76 1.44
CA THR A 38 6.12 13.68 2.53
C THR A 38 7.18 13.06 3.44
N GLY A 39 7.62 13.77 4.48
CA GLY A 39 8.54 13.21 5.47
C GLY A 39 7.98 12.02 6.27
N ILE A 40 6.67 11.75 6.17
CA ILE A 40 5.97 10.77 7.01
C ILE A 40 5.12 9.75 6.23
N MET A 41 4.88 9.97 4.93
CA MET A 41 4.10 9.03 4.11
C MET A 41 4.49 9.07 2.64
N ASN A 42 4.31 7.92 1.98
CA ASN A 42 4.46 7.76 0.54
C ASN A 42 3.18 7.13 -0.01
N VAL A 43 2.46 7.86 -0.85
CA VAL A 43 1.17 7.44 -1.41
C VAL A 43 1.30 7.34 -2.93
N PRO A 44 1.10 6.17 -3.55
CA PRO A 44 1.17 6.05 -5.00
C PRO A 44 0.10 6.93 -5.65
N VAL A 45 0.48 7.70 -6.66
CA VAL A 45 -0.46 8.52 -7.43
C VAL A 45 -1.25 7.58 -8.35
N PRO A 46 -2.59 7.49 -8.20
CA PRO A 46 -3.39 6.67 -9.08
C PRO A 46 -3.20 7.09 -10.54
N GLN A 47 -3.12 6.12 -11.44
CA GLN A 47 -2.98 6.36 -12.88
C GLN A 47 -4.36 6.55 -13.52
N MET A 48 -4.39 7.20 -14.70
CA MET A 48 -5.56 7.34 -15.58
C MET A 48 -6.76 8.08 -14.96
N GLY A 49 -6.98 9.33 -15.37
CA GLY A 49 -8.17 10.12 -14.98
C GLY A 49 -8.12 10.73 -13.57
N TRP A 50 -7.10 10.40 -12.78
CA TRP A 50 -6.90 10.99 -11.46
C TRP A 50 -6.04 12.25 -11.51
N THR A 51 -6.52 13.30 -10.84
CA THR A 51 -5.80 14.56 -10.67
C THR A 51 -5.25 14.64 -9.25
N ASN A 52 -3.97 14.96 -9.11
CA ASN A 52 -3.33 15.17 -7.82
C ASN A 52 -3.58 16.60 -7.32
N GLN A 53 -4.26 16.73 -6.17
CA GLN A 53 -4.54 17.98 -5.47
C GLN A 53 -3.96 17.97 -4.04
N SER A 54 -2.93 17.16 -3.81
CA SER A 54 -2.31 16.96 -2.49
C SER A 54 -1.62 18.22 -1.97
N GLU A 55 -1.73 18.48 -0.67
CA GLU A 55 -1.12 19.63 0.00
C GLU A 55 -0.64 19.24 1.42
N GLY A 56 0.52 19.75 1.83
CA GLY A 56 1.08 19.52 3.15
C GLY A 56 1.27 18.03 3.46
N ASN A 57 0.58 17.55 4.50
CA ASN A 57 0.58 16.14 4.93
C ASN A 57 -0.68 15.38 4.50
N VAL A 58 -1.40 15.86 3.48
CA VAL A 58 -2.62 15.24 2.97
C VAL A 58 -2.42 14.88 1.49
N ALA A 59 -2.54 13.60 1.17
CA ALA A 59 -2.66 13.16 -0.22
C ALA A 59 -4.13 13.29 -0.65
N LEU A 60 -4.40 13.99 -1.75
CA LEU A 60 -5.75 14.17 -2.28
C LEU A 60 -5.73 13.92 -3.79
N PHE A 61 -6.56 12.98 -4.24
CA PHE A 61 -6.70 12.62 -5.64
C PHE A 61 -8.17 12.63 -6.02
N THR A 62 -8.52 13.28 -7.13
CA THR A 62 -9.90 13.39 -7.63
C THR A 62 -10.01 12.80 -9.03
N ASN A 63 -11.16 12.19 -9.34
CA ASN A 63 -11.48 11.67 -10.67
C ASN A 63 -12.89 12.13 -11.07
N GLU A 64 -12.97 13.07 -12.02
CA GLU A 64 -14.23 13.68 -12.44
C GLU A 64 -15.14 12.71 -13.19
N ASP A 65 -14.57 11.79 -13.98
CA ASP A 65 -15.34 10.81 -14.76
C ASP A 65 -16.06 9.79 -13.87
N LEU A 66 -15.48 9.50 -12.70
CA LEU A 66 -16.03 8.58 -11.70
C LEU A 66 -16.78 9.28 -10.57
N SER A 67 -16.80 10.62 -10.54
CA SER A 67 -17.26 11.40 -9.38
C SER A 67 -16.56 11.00 -8.06
N ALA A 68 -15.33 10.49 -8.14
CA ALA A 68 -14.67 9.83 -7.02
C ALA A 68 -13.50 10.63 -6.46
N THR A 69 -13.23 10.48 -5.16
CA THR A 69 -12.08 11.10 -4.49
C THR A 69 -11.39 10.12 -3.54
N ILE A 70 -10.06 10.20 -3.49
CA ILE A 70 -9.21 9.51 -2.51
C ILE A 70 -8.51 10.56 -1.67
N ARG A 71 -8.60 10.43 -0.34
CA ARG A 71 -7.86 11.26 0.62
C ARG A 71 -7.06 10.37 1.57
N VAL A 72 -5.79 10.68 1.77
CA VAL A 72 -4.92 9.98 2.73
C VAL A 72 -4.28 10.99 3.65
N GLN A 73 -4.40 10.79 4.96
CA GLN A 73 -3.82 11.70 5.97
C GLN A 73 -3.47 10.97 7.27
N PRO A 74 -2.48 11.47 8.04
CA PRO A 74 -2.32 11.08 9.43
C PRO A 74 -3.42 11.73 10.31
N VAL A 75 -3.80 11.06 11.39
CA VAL A 75 -4.74 11.56 12.41
C VAL A 75 -4.08 11.43 13.78
N ASP A 76 -4.31 12.41 14.64
CA ASP A 76 -3.74 12.48 16.00
C ASP A 76 -4.55 11.62 16.99
N THR A 77 -4.54 10.31 16.75
CA THR A 77 -5.09 9.30 17.66
C THR A 77 -4.32 7.99 17.53
N LEU A 78 -4.30 7.20 18.60
CA LEU A 78 -3.77 5.84 18.60
C LEU A 78 -4.88 4.78 18.50
N LEU A 79 -6.15 5.20 18.57
CA LEU A 79 -7.32 4.34 18.46
C LEU A 79 -7.75 4.31 16.99
N VAL A 80 -7.52 3.18 16.33
CA VAL A 80 -7.79 3.05 14.88
C VAL A 80 -9.28 3.19 14.58
N GLU A 81 -10.13 2.80 15.52
CA GLU A 81 -11.59 2.91 15.45
C GLU A 81 -12.09 4.35 15.42
N GLU A 82 -11.40 5.27 16.10
CA GLU A 82 -11.76 6.70 16.18
C GLU A 82 -11.20 7.52 15.02
N ALA A 83 -10.17 7.00 14.34
CA ALA A 83 -9.43 7.76 13.35
C ALA A 83 -10.25 8.12 12.10
N ILE A 84 -11.12 7.21 11.65
CA ILE A 84 -11.96 7.45 10.47
C ILE A 84 -12.98 8.57 10.75
N PRO A 85 -13.78 8.54 11.84
CA PRO A 85 -14.66 9.66 12.21
C PRO A 85 -13.91 10.98 12.34
N MET A 86 -12.77 10.99 13.05
CA MET A 86 -11.95 12.20 13.22
C MET A 86 -11.46 12.79 11.88
N ALA A 87 -11.19 11.94 10.88
CA ALA A 87 -10.77 12.38 9.56
C ALA A 87 -11.95 12.88 8.71
N LEU A 88 -13.13 12.32 8.90
CA LEU A 88 -14.30 12.53 8.04
C LEU A 88 -15.21 13.67 8.53
N GLU A 89 -15.45 13.79 9.83
CA GLU A 89 -16.33 14.81 10.42
C GLU A 89 -16.01 16.25 9.97
N PRO A 90 -14.73 16.69 9.88
CA PRO A 90 -14.42 18.06 9.42
C PRO A 90 -14.76 18.33 7.95
N LEU A 91 -15.07 17.29 7.17
CA LEU A 91 -15.41 17.37 5.75
C LEU A 91 -16.93 17.42 5.51
N LEU A 92 -17.73 17.19 6.54
CA LEU A 92 -19.18 17.12 6.45
C LEU A 92 -19.80 18.37 7.07
N ASP A 93 -20.87 18.87 6.45
CA ASP A 93 -21.67 19.97 6.99
C ASP A 93 -22.67 19.48 8.06
N GLU A 94 -22.83 18.16 8.19
CA GLU A 94 -23.77 17.50 9.09
C GLU A 94 -23.09 16.46 9.99
N THR A 95 -23.79 16.03 11.03
CA THR A 95 -23.32 14.98 11.93
C THR A 95 -23.11 13.67 11.18
N LEU A 96 -21.94 13.07 11.32
CA LEU A 96 -21.63 11.76 10.75
C LEU A 96 -22.61 10.69 11.27
N PRO A 97 -23.34 9.98 10.39
CA PRO A 97 -24.21 8.89 10.82
C PRO A 97 -23.39 7.67 11.28
N GLU A 98 -24.06 6.71 11.91
CA GLU A 98 -23.45 5.41 12.20
C GLU A 98 -23.05 4.69 10.89
N PRO A 99 -21.91 3.98 10.88
CA PRO A 99 -21.50 3.24 9.70
C PRO A 99 -22.47 2.08 9.42
N VAL A 100 -22.79 1.86 8.15
CA VAL A 100 -23.58 0.69 7.72
C VAL A 100 -22.76 -0.61 7.76
N PHE A 101 -21.43 -0.48 7.76
CA PHE A 101 -20.50 -1.57 7.96
C PHE A 101 -19.28 -1.10 8.74
N GLU A 102 -18.84 -1.93 9.69
CA GLU A 102 -17.55 -1.80 10.36
C GLU A 102 -16.85 -3.15 10.45
N GLY A 103 -15.52 -3.15 10.35
CA GLY A 103 -14.77 -4.40 10.41
C GLY A 103 -13.26 -4.24 10.35
N ARG A 104 -12.58 -5.38 10.31
CA ARG A 104 -11.14 -5.44 10.11
C ARG A 104 -10.82 -6.24 8.86
N VAL A 105 -9.91 -5.72 8.04
CA VAL A 105 -9.41 -6.39 6.84
C VAL A 105 -7.90 -6.61 6.96
N ALA A 106 -7.46 -7.83 6.65
CA ALA A 106 -6.05 -8.17 6.62
C ALA A 106 -5.49 -7.86 5.23
N LEU A 107 -4.54 -6.94 5.15
CA LEU A 107 -3.78 -6.63 3.94
C LEU A 107 -2.33 -7.09 4.10
N ASN A 108 -1.57 -7.10 3.01
CA ASN A 108 -0.12 -7.39 3.03
C ASN A 108 0.67 -6.48 3.98
N THR A 109 0.18 -5.27 4.23
CA THR A 109 0.79 -4.31 5.16
C THR A 109 0.33 -4.50 6.61
N GLY A 110 -0.61 -5.41 6.90
CA GLY A 110 -1.14 -5.67 8.24
C GLY A 110 -2.65 -5.49 8.32
N ASN A 111 -3.17 -5.39 9.54
CA ASN A 111 -4.60 -5.25 9.77
C ASN A 111 -5.02 -3.78 9.66
N TRP A 112 -6.08 -3.56 8.91
CA TRP A 112 -6.74 -2.27 8.77
C TRP A 112 -8.12 -2.36 9.40
N TYR A 113 -8.52 -1.32 10.13
CA TYR A 113 -9.91 -1.13 10.52
C TYR A 113 -10.62 -0.39 9.40
N GLN A 114 -11.85 -0.78 9.08
CA GLN A 114 -12.62 -0.26 7.96
C GLN A 114 -14.02 0.12 8.43
N GLN A 115 -14.52 1.24 7.91
CA GLN A 115 -15.90 1.67 8.07
C GLN A 115 -16.48 2.08 6.72
N HIS A 116 -17.77 1.84 6.53
CA HIS A 116 -18.52 2.26 5.36
C HIS A 116 -19.73 3.08 5.78
N TYR A 117 -19.95 4.20 5.11
CA TYR A 117 -21.03 5.14 5.36
C TYR A 117 -21.81 5.37 4.07
N GLU A 118 -23.12 5.55 4.23
CA GLU A 118 -24.01 6.03 3.18
C GLU A 118 -24.60 7.37 3.66
N ILE A 119 -24.30 8.46 2.94
CA ILE A 119 -24.69 9.83 3.31
C ILE A 119 -25.39 10.47 2.11
N GLY A 120 -26.72 10.49 2.13
CA GLY A 120 -27.51 10.90 0.97
C GLY A 120 -27.25 9.97 -0.22
N ASP A 121 -26.76 10.53 -1.33
CA ASP A 121 -26.38 9.79 -2.54
C ASP A 121 -24.88 9.43 -2.58
N MET A 122 -24.11 9.78 -1.53
CA MET A 122 -22.67 9.54 -1.46
C MET A 122 -22.36 8.27 -0.66
N SER A 123 -21.43 7.47 -1.17
CA SER A 123 -20.85 6.33 -0.45
C SER A 123 -19.44 6.66 -0.01
N ILE A 124 -19.12 6.42 1.27
CA ILE A 124 -17.79 6.71 1.84
C ILE A 124 -17.23 5.45 2.48
N THR A 125 -16.04 5.04 2.04
CA THR A 125 -15.27 3.97 2.67
C THR A 125 -14.01 4.55 3.32
N GLY A 126 -13.91 4.40 4.63
CA GLY A 126 -12.72 4.72 5.40
C GLY A 126 -11.93 3.46 5.76
N ALA A 127 -10.61 3.55 5.75
CA ALA A 127 -9.70 2.53 6.26
C ALA A 127 -8.60 3.17 7.10
N SER A 128 -8.35 2.66 8.31
CA SER A 128 -7.34 3.17 9.23
C SER A 128 -6.36 2.09 9.70
N THR A 129 -5.12 2.51 9.98
CA THR A 129 -4.10 1.64 10.55
C THR A 129 -3.08 2.43 11.37
N LEU A 130 -2.62 1.84 12.48
CA LEU A 130 -1.57 2.40 13.32
C LEU A 130 -0.19 2.02 12.77
N ARG A 131 0.68 3.01 12.54
CA ARG A 131 2.08 2.82 12.12
C ARG A 131 3.00 3.64 13.01
N GLY A 132 3.82 2.95 13.78
CA GLY A 132 4.66 3.60 14.78
C GLY A 132 3.79 4.28 15.84
N ASP A 133 3.86 5.60 15.91
CA ASP A 133 3.14 6.46 16.85
C ASP A 133 1.99 7.25 16.19
N ARG A 134 1.61 6.91 14.95
CA ARG A 134 0.58 7.65 14.19
C ARG A 134 -0.43 6.73 13.54
N THR A 135 -1.69 7.13 13.56
CA THR A 135 -2.74 6.47 12.78
C THR A 135 -2.87 7.15 11.44
N PHE A 136 -2.87 6.35 10.37
CA PHE A 136 -3.13 6.80 9.01
C PHE A 136 -4.54 6.41 8.61
N VAL A 137 -5.21 7.31 7.89
CA VAL A 137 -6.56 7.10 7.36
C VAL A 137 -6.53 7.28 5.86
N ILE A 138 -7.17 6.34 5.16
CA ILE A 138 -7.54 6.44 3.75
C ILE A 138 -9.05 6.60 3.71
N LEU A 139 -9.54 7.63 3.03
CA LEU A 139 -10.94 7.82 2.70
C LEU A 139 -11.09 7.70 1.19
N PHE A 140 -12.09 6.97 0.75
CA PHE A 140 -12.56 6.91 -0.62
C PHE A 140 -14.04 7.26 -0.62
N TRP A 141 -14.47 8.16 -1.50
CA TRP A 141 -15.90 8.44 -1.69
C TRP A 141 -16.26 8.67 -3.16
N GLU A 142 -17.49 8.33 -3.49
CA GLU A 142 -18.13 8.44 -4.81
C GLU A 142 -19.64 8.70 -4.69
#